data_AF-A0A832HTS4-F1
#
_entry.id   AF-A0A832HTS4-F1
#
_cell.length_a   1.000
_cell.length_b   1.000
_cell.length_c   1.000
_cell.angle_alpha   90.00
_cell.angle_beta   90.00
_cell.angle_gamma   90.00
#
_symmetry.space_group_name_H-M   'P 1'
#
loop_
_entity.id
_entity.type
_entity.pdbx_description
1 polymer ?
#
loop_
_entity_poly.entity_id
_entity_poly.type
_entity_poly.pdbx_seq_one_letter_code
_entity_poly.pdbx_strand_id
1 'polypeptide(L)'
;MKGKPKVGSVGTIRFKVESHHTIDFSGGGLPPVLSTPSLINYLEKAAREAIAENLESGETSLGIELDVQHLAPTPPGHWVTCTAKVIYSEGNVVSFQVEAADEIEPIARGTHKRAIVLVERFARRVAKKSASNPPS
;
A
#
# COMPACT_ATOMS: atom_id res chain seq x y z
N MET A 1 6.12 -11.07 -16.29
CA MET A 1 7.02 -10.83 -15.15
C MET A 1 8.44 -11.23 -15.52
N LYS A 2 9.44 -10.37 -15.25
CA LYS A 2 10.87 -10.62 -15.58
C LYS A 2 11.47 -11.73 -14.71
N GLY A 3 10.88 -11.96 -13.55
CA GLY A 3 11.25 -13.01 -12.60
C GLY A 3 10.32 -13.00 -11.40
N LYS A 4 10.24 -14.12 -10.70
CA LYS A 4 9.45 -14.24 -9.47
C LYS A 4 10.05 -13.36 -8.35
N PRO A 5 9.26 -12.51 -7.67
CA PRO A 5 9.72 -11.77 -6.51
C PRO A 5 10.36 -12.69 -5.48
N LYS A 6 11.57 -12.34 -5.05
CA LYS A 6 12.33 -13.14 -4.10
C LYS A 6 11.74 -12.95 -2.69
N VAL A 7 11.51 -14.05 -1.97
CA VAL A 7 11.16 -13.97 -0.54
C VAL A 7 12.28 -13.27 0.21
N GLY A 8 11.91 -12.28 1.01
CA GLY A 8 12.84 -11.40 1.71
C GLY A 8 13.21 -10.13 0.95
N SER A 9 12.79 -9.93 -0.31
CA SER A 9 12.87 -8.63 -0.96
C SER A 9 12.12 -7.58 -0.14
N VAL A 10 12.69 -6.37 -0.05
CA VAL A 10 12.18 -5.28 0.78
C VAL A 10 12.00 -4.03 -0.08
N GLY A 11 10.87 -3.37 0.10
CA GLY A 11 10.64 -2.01 -0.38
C GLY A 11 10.37 -1.10 0.80
N THR A 12 10.85 0.14 0.72
CA THR A 12 10.70 1.14 1.77
C THR A 12 10.29 2.47 1.16
N ILE A 13 9.35 3.16 1.81
CA ILE A 13 8.96 4.51 1.47
C ILE A 13 8.97 5.33 2.76
N ARG A 14 9.56 6.53 2.69
CA ARG A 14 9.55 7.49 3.79
C ARG A 14 8.80 8.74 3.38
N PHE A 15 7.95 9.26 4.25
CA PHE A 15 7.20 10.49 4.01
C PHE A 15 7.06 11.31 5.29
N LYS A 16 6.87 12.62 5.13
CA LYS A 16 6.57 13.53 6.23
C LYS A 16 5.05 13.64 6.36
N VAL A 17 4.53 13.51 7.57
CA VAL A 17 3.10 13.71 7.82
C VAL A 17 2.75 15.18 7.59
N GLU A 18 1.72 15.42 6.79
CA GLU A 18 1.24 16.75 6.38
C GLU A 18 -0.26 16.79 6.58
N SER A 19 -0.87 17.98 6.52
CA SER A 19 -2.30 18.14 6.79
C SER A 19 -3.20 17.26 5.89
N HIS A 20 -2.81 17.02 4.64
CA HIS A 20 -3.57 16.16 3.74
C HIS A 20 -3.48 14.66 4.07
N HIS A 21 -2.55 14.27 4.96
CA HIS A 21 -2.44 12.90 5.47
C HIS A 21 -3.33 12.65 6.68
N THR A 22 -3.82 13.70 7.34
CA THR A 22 -4.49 13.56 8.63
C THR A 22 -5.93 13.08 8.50
N ILE A 23 -6.49 12.54 9.58
CA ILE A 23 -7.90 12.15 9.65
C ILE A 23 -8.82 13.37 9.47
N ASP A 24 -9.76 13.29 8.53
CA ASP A 24 -10.73 14.33 8.22
C ASP A 24 -12.20 13.91 8.45
N PHE A 25 -12.43 12.62 8.69
CA PHE A 25 -13.76 12.02 8.91
C PHE A 25 -14.07 11.71 10.38
N SER A 26 -13.34 12.30 11.35
CA SER A 26 -13.52 12.02 12.78
C SER A 26 -14.80 12.64 13.38
N GLY A 27 -15.48 13.53 12.65
CA GLY A 27 -16.60 14.32 13.21
C GLY A 27 -16.17 15.42 14.18
N GLY A 28 -14.86 15.69 14.29
CA GLY A 28 -14.28 16.67 15.21
C GLY A 28 -13.78 16.04 16.53
N GLY A 29 -13.11 16.85 17.36
CA GLY A 29 -12.69 16.45 18.72
C GLY A 29 -11.38 15.67 18.83
N LEU A 30 -10.73 15.33 17.71
CA LEU A 30 -9.39 14.75 17.70
C LEU A 30 -8.35 15.76 17.20
N PRO A 31 -7.14 15.79 17.79
CA PRO A 31 -5.99 16.47 17.18
C PRO A 31 -5.70 15.91 15.78
N PRO A 32 -5.12 16.72 14.87
CA PRO A 32 -4.71 16.24 13.56
C PRO A 32 -3.62 15.19 13.72
N VAL A 33 -3.90 13.96 13.26
CA VAL A 33 -2.98 12.81 13.29
C VAL A 33 -3.10 12.03 11.99
N LEU A 34 -2.02 11.35 11.59
CA LEU A 34 -1.98 10.50 10.41
C LEU A 34 -3.19 9.55 10.38
N SER A 35 -3.95 9.58 9.28
CA SER A 35 -5.10 8.69 9.14
C SER A 35 -4.67 7.27 8.75
N THR A 36 -5.43 6.27 9.17
CA THR A 36 -5.22 4.88 8.74
C THR A 36 -5.25 4.72 7.21
N PRO A 37 -6.17 5.35 6.45
CA PRO A 37 -6.13 5.30 4.99
C PRO A 37 -4.83 5.87 4.38
N SER A 38 -4.34 7.00 4.90
CA SER A 38 -3.06 7.57 4.45
C SER A 38 -1.90 6.62 4.73
N LEU A 39 -1.83 6.06 5.95
CA LEU A 39 -0.82 5.07 6.31
C LEU A 39 -0.84 3.85 5.38
N ILE A 40 -2.03 3.29 5.11
CA ILE A 40 -2.20 2.15 4.18
C ILE A 40 -1.68 2.50 2.79
N ASN A 41 -1.98 3.69 2.26
CA ASN A 41 -1.47 4.13 0.97
C ASN A 41 0.07 4.07 0.89
N TYR A 42 0.78 4.46 1.95
CA TYR A 42 2.24 4.39 1.98
C TYR A 42 2.78 2.97 2.18
N LEU A 43 2.10 2.11 2.96
CA LEU A 43 2.42 0.68 3.03
C LEU A 43 2.23 -0.01 1.67
N GLU A 44 1.20 0.37 0.91
CA GLU A 44 0.98 -0.12 -0.45
C GLU A 44 2.09 0.32 -1.41
N LYS A 45 2.53 1.58 -1.32
CA LYS A 45 3.67 2.09 -2.12
C LYS A 45 4.96 1.34 -1.78
N ALA A 46 5.25 1.10 -0.51
CA ALA A 46 6.40 0.30 -0.09
C ALA A 46 6.34 -1.13 -0.66
N ALA A 47 5.16 -1.76 -0.67
CA ALA A 47 4.98 -3.09 -1.26
C ALA A 47 5.15 -3.09 -2.80
N ARG A 48 4.77 -2.00 -3.48
CA ARG A 48 5.05 -1.83 -4.91
C ARG A 48 6.55 -1.70 -5.17
N GLU A 49 7.25 -0.92 -4.36
CA GLU A 49 8.71 -0.73 -4.47
C GLU A 49 9.45 -2.06 -4.34
N ALA A 50 9.01 -2.90 -3.38
CA ALA A 50 9.62 -4.20 -3.10
C ALA A 50 9.64 -5.18 -4.29
N ILE A 51 8.79 -4.96 -5.30
CA ILE A 51 8.65 -5.82 -6.48
C ILE A 51 8.81 -5.08 -7.81
N ALA A 52 9.18 -3.80 -7.80
CA ALA A 52 9.17 -2.95 -9.00
C ALA A 52 10.08 -3.51 -10.11
N GLU A 53 11.26 -4.00 -9.75
CA GLU A 53 12.24 -4.57 -10.70
C GLU A 53 11.79 -5.92 -11.31
N ASN A 54 10.82 -6.60 -10.68
CA ASN A 54 10.29 -7.87 -11.16
C ASN A 54 9.23 -7.70 -12.26
N LEU A 55 8.68 -6.50 -12.44
CA LEU A 55 7.60 -6.24 -13.38
C LEU A 55 8.14 -6.04 -14.81
N GLU A 56 7.40 -6.57 -15.79
CA GLU A 56 7.64 -6.30 -17.20
C GLU A 56 6.94 -5.02 -17.67
N SER A 57 7.33 -4.56 -18.87
CA SER A 57 6.57 -3.52 -19.56
C SER A 57 5.12 -3.97 -19.74
N GLY A 58 4.17 -3.10 -19.43
CA GLY A 58 2.74 -3.41 -19.48
C GLY A 58 2.19 -4.17 -18.27
N GLU A 59 3.02 -4.53 -17.29
CA GLU A 59 2.58 -5.07 -16.01
C GLU A 59 2.49 -3.99 -14.93
N THR A 60 1.58 -4.20 -13.98
CA THR A 60 1.50 -3.46 -12.72
C THR A 60 1.04 -4.40 -11.61
N SER A 61 0.94 -3.91 -10.38
CA SER A 61 0.36 -4.67 -9.27
C SER A 61 -0.75 -3.90 -8.57
N LEU A 62 -1.79 -4.63 -8.15
CA LEU A 62 -2.96 -4.11 -7.43
C LEU A 62 -3.05 -4.76 -6.05
N GLY A 63 -3.34 -3.97 -5.01
CA GLY A 63 -3.69 -4.51 -3.70
C GLY A 63 -5.01 -5.28 -3.79
N ILE A 64 -5.07 -6.46 -3.16
CA ILE A 64 -6.27 -7.32 -3.17
C ILE A 64 -6.73 -7.72 -1.75
N GLU A 65 -5.87 -7.58 -0.75
CA GLU A 65 -6.15 -7.91 0.64
C GLU A 65 -5.19 -7.15 1.55
N LEU A 66 -5.68 -6.61 2.66
CA LEU A 66 -4.86 -6.01 3.70
C LEU A 66 -5.41 -6.35 5.09
N ASP A 67 -4.52 -6.54 6.06
CA ASP A 67 -4.85 -6.67 7.47
C ASP A 67 -3.77 -5.91 8.25
N VAL A 68 -4.13 -4.76 8.84
CA VAL A 68 -3.18 -3.82 9.45
C VAL A 68 -3.72 -3.30 10.78
N GLN A 69 -2.85 -3.31 11.78
CA GLN A 69 -3.07 -2.64 13.06
C GLN A 69 -2.34 -1.29 13.05
N HIS A 70 -3.05 -0.20 13.35
CA HIS A 70 -2.50 1.15 13.54
C HIS A 70 -2.35 1.37 15.05
N LEU A 71 -1.11 1.34 15.53
CA LEU A 71 -0.75 1.12 16.93
C LEU A 71 -0.61 2.42 17.72
N ALA A 72 -0.13 3.48 17.09
CA ALA A 72 0.16 4.76 17.71
C ALA A 72 -0.14 5.93 16.74
N PRO A 73 -0.55 7.11 17.26
CA PRO A 73 -0.81 8.27 16.43
C PRO A 73 0.47 9.01 16.06
N THR A 74 0.59 9.47 14.81
CA THR A 74 1.69 10.34 14.37
C THR A 74 1.18 11.73 13.97
N PRO A 75 1.57 12.81 14.66
CA PRO A 75 1.18 14.18 14.31
C PRO A 75 1.85 14.70 13.02
N PRO A 76 1.30 15.74 12.37
CA PRO A 76 1.97 16.47 11.30
C PRO A 76 3.37 16.95 11.70
N GLY A 77 4.29 16.94 10.74
CA GLY A 77 5.68 17.35 10.95
C GLY A 77 6.65 16.20 11.21
N HIS A 78 6.17 15.03 11.65
CA HIS A 78 6.98 13.85 11.90
C HIS A 78 7.22 13.05 10.62
N TRP A 79 8.34 12.33 10.58
CA TRP A 79 8.63 11.39 9.50
C TRP A 79 8.13 9.98 9.82
N VAL A 80 7.54 9.33 8.84
CA VAL A 80 7.13 7.92 8.90
C VAL A 80 7.88 7.13 7.84
N THR A 81 8.41 5.98 8.24
CA THR A 81 9.02 5.00 7.35
C THR A 81 8.13 3.77 7.27
N CYS A 82 7.61 3.48 6.08
CA CYS A 82 6.84 2.28 5.79
C CYS A 82 7.73 1.27 5.07
N THR A 83 7.71 0.02 5.55
CA THR A 83 8.50 -1.08 4.99
C THR A 83 7.58 -2.23 4.63
N ALA A 84 7.82 -2.84 3.48
CA ALA A 84 7.13 -4.04 3.03
C ALA A 84 8.15 -5.10 2.63
N LYS A 85 8.04 -6.28 3.24
CA LYS A 85 8.91 -7.44 2.97
C LYS A 85 8.11 -8.55 2.32
N VAL A 86 8.57 -9.07 1.18
CA VAL A 86 7.97 -10.23 0.53
C VAL A 86 8.11 -11.44 1.46
N ILE A 87 6.99 -12.03 1.89
CA ILE A 87 6.95 -13.24 2.70
C ILE A 87 6.49 -14.47 1.92
N TYR A 88 5.76 -14.25 0.82
CA TYR A 88 5.30 -15.32 -0.06
C TYR A 88 5.14 -14.80 -1.49
N SER A 89 5.43 -15.66 -2.47
CA SER A 89 5.18 -15.38 -3.88
C SER A 89 4.75 -16.66 -4.58
N GLU A 90 3.62 -16.63 -5.27
CA GLU A 90 3.09 -17.77 -6.03
C GLU A 90 2.23 -17.27 -7.18
N GLY A 91 2.44 -17.83 -8.38
CA GLY A 91 1.76 -17.37 -9.59
C GLY A 91 1.93 -15.86 -9.78
N ASN A 92 0.82 -15.15 -9.89
CA ASN A 92 0.78 -13.69 -9.99
C ASN A 92 0.47 -12.98 -8.66
N VAL A 93 0.45 -13.69 -7.53
CA VAL A 93 0.16 -13.12 -6.20
C VAL A 93 1.42 -13.05 -5.35
N VAL A 94 1.60 -11.93 -4.67
CA VAL A 94 2.71 -11.68 -3.74
C VAL A 94 2.13 -11.23 -2.41
N SER A 95 2.57 -11.87 -1.32
CA SER A 95 2.19 -11.48 0.04
C SER A 95 3.35 -10.82 0.75
N PHE A 96 3.04 -9.81 1.54
CA PHE A 96 3.98 -8.96 2.24
C PHE A 96 3.68 -8.95 3.73
N GLN A 97 4.73 -8.99 4.55
CA GLN A 97 4.70 -8.41 5.89
C GLN A 97 4.92 -6.91 5.74
N VAL A 98 4.08 -6.09 6.36
CA VAL A 98 4.18 -4.63 6.30
C VAL A 98 4.28 -4.04 7.70
N GLU A 99 5.11 -3.02 7.85
CA GLU A 99 5.35 -2.32 9.11
C GLU A 99 5.56 -0.83 8.84
N ALA A 100 5.23 0.00 9.83
CA ALA A 100 5.62 1.40 9.82
C ALA A 100 6.10 1.83 11.20
N ALA A 101 7.07 2.75 11.22
CA ALA A 101 7.53 3.42 12.41
C ALA A 101 7.69 4.92 12.11
N ASP A 102 7.44 5.74 13.12
CA ASP A 102 7.88 7.13 13.10
C ASP A 102 9.26 7.26 13.78
N GLU A 103 9.65 8.48 14.13
CA GLU A 103 10.95 8.76 14.76
C GLU A 103 11.03 8.32 16.23
N ILE A 104 9.91 7.89 16.80
CA ILE A 104 9.75 7.58 18.23
C ILE A 104 9.43 6.10 18.42
N GLU A 105 8.42 5.57 17.72
CA GLU A 105 7.90 4.23 17.98
C GLU A 105 7.33 3.51 16.73
N PRO A 106 7.13 2.18 16.80
CA PRO A 106 6.36 1.45 15.78
C PRO A 106 4.90 1.90 15.77
N ILE A 107 4.42 2.35 14.61
CA ILE A 107 3.05 2.87 14.46
C ILE A 107 2.14 1.89 13.72
N ALA A 108 2.69 0.90 13.00
CA ALA A 108 1.88 -0.06 12.27
C ALA A 108 2.56 -1.40 12.09
N ARG A 109 1.74 -2.46 12.02
CA ARG A 109 2.15 -3.80 11.55
C ARG A 109 0.98 -4.51 10.89
N GLY A 110 1.27 -5.44 9.99
CA GLY A 110 0.24 -6.21 9.33
C GLY A 110 0.71 -7.01 8.13
N THR A 111 -0.25 -7.44 7.31
CA THR A 111 -0.01 -8.11 6.05
C THR A 111 -0.75 -7.44 4.91
N HIS A 112 -0.24 -7.65 3.70
CA HIS A 112 -0.82 -7.11 2.47
C HIS A 112 -0.55 -8.09 1.32
N LYS A 113 -1.53 -8.25 0.43
CA LYS A 113 -1.38 -9.06 -0.78
C LYS A 113 -1.58 -8.21 -2.02
N ARG A 114 -0.74 -8.44 -3.01
CA ARG A 114 -0.83 -7.80 -4.32
C ARG A 114 -0.93 -8.83 -5.43
N ALA A 115 -1.79 -8.56 -6.41
CA ALA A 115 -1.86 -9.31 -7.66
C ALA A 115 -1.17 -8.54 -8.78
N ILE A 116 -0.27 -9.20 -9.49
CA ILE A 116 0.35 -8.72 -10.72
C ILE A 116 -0.65 -8.90 -11.87
N VAL A 117 -0.82 -7.84 -12.65
CA VAL A 117 -1.80 -7.76 -13.74
C VAL A 117 -1.22 -7.10 -14.97
N LEU A 118 -1.74 -7.47 -16.14
CA LEU A 118 -1.51 -6.75 -17.39
C LEU A 118 -2.43 -5.53 -17.44
N VAL A 119 -1.84 -4.34 -17.64
CA VAL A 119 -2.54 -3.05 -17.62
C VAL A 119 -3.69 -3.05 -18.63
N GLU A 120 -3.45 -3.45 -19.88
CA GLU A 120 -4.49 -3.44 -20.91
C GLU A 120 -5.64 -4.40 -20.60
N ARG A 121 -5.34 -5.62 -20.13
CA ARG A 121 -6.36 -6.61 -19.78
C ARG A 121 -7.23 -6.09 -18.64
N PHE A 122 -6.62 -5.45 -17.65
CA PHE A 122 -7.33 -4.84 -16.54
C PHE A 122 -8.19 -3.66 -17.01
N ALA A 123 -7.65 -2.77 -17.85
CA ALA A 123 -8.40 -1.64 -18.41
C ALA A 123 -9.65 -2.10 -19.18
N ARG A 124 -9.54 -3.14 -20.02
CA ARG A 124 -10.70 -3.73 -20.72
C ARG A 124 -11.76 -4.25 -19.74
N ARG A 125 -11.35 -4.87 -18.63
CA ARG A 125 -12.27 -5.34 -17.58
C ARG A 125 -13.00 -4.18 -16.90
N VAL A 126 -12.29 -3.09 -16.60
CA VAL A 126 -12.88 -1.87 -16.02
C VAL A 126 -13.89 -1.26 -16.99
N ALA A 127 -13.52 -1.06 -18.26
CA ALA A 127 -14.40 -0.51 -19.28
C ALA A 127 -15.69 -1.32 -19.45
N LYS A 128 -15.58 -2.66 -19.48
CA LYS A 128 -16.75 -3.56 -19.54
C LYS A 128 -17.67 -3.39 -18.33
N LYS A 129 -17.11 -3.22 -17.12
CA LYS A 129 -17.89 -3.02 -15.89
C LYS A 129 -18.62 -1.68 -15.90
N SER A 130 -17.97 -0.61 -16.35
CA SER A 130 -18.60 0.72 -16.47
C SER A 130 -19.72 0.74 -17.51
N ALA A 131 -19.55 0.05 -18.64
CA ALA A 131 -20.58 -0.06 -19.67
C ALA A 131 -21.84 -0.84 -19.19
N SER A 132 -21.68 -1.77 -18.24
CA SER A 132 -22.81 -2.54 -17.69
C SER A 132 -23.67 -1.80 -16.65
N ASN A 133 -23.22 -0.63 -16.17
CA ASN A 133 -23.96 0.19 -15.21
C ASN A 133 -23.53 1.67 -15.33
N PRO A 134 -24.00 2.40 -16.37
CA PRO A 134 -23.61 3.79 -16.56
C PRO A 134 -24.04 4.65 -15.35
N PRO A 135 -23.20 5.59 -14.88
CA PRO A 135 -23.61 6.52 -13.84
C PRO A 135 -24.80 7.35 -14.36
N SER A 136 -25.85 7.42 -13.54
CA SER A 136 -27.02 8.30 -13.74
C SER A 136 -26.62 9.77 -13.73
#